data_AF-A0A257SML6-F1
#
_entry.id   AF-A0A257SML6-F1
#
_cell.length_a   1.000
_cell.length_b   1.000
_cell.length_c   1.000
_cell.angle_alpha   90.00
_cell.angle_beta   90.00
_cell.angle_gamma   90.00
#
_symmetry.space_group_name_H-M   'P 1'
#
loop_
_entity.id
_entity.type
_entity.pdbx_description
1 polymer ?
#
loop_
_entity_poly.entity_id
_entity_poly.type
_entity_poly.pdbx_seq_one_letter_code
_entity_poly.pdbx_strand_id
1 'polypeptide(L)'
;MSETRAAEFEARLAGARGATVFVRVNAGDLVITSDDGRLSRIVRLDDVEEVSLDGAHVTIALGRGASTVLACEQAPALDAALVAACCTVPELTRALRSLGSSRARVNSTGQREFFAPLLDARRRAEDAVARPEVVAAFDADRLDRALAAYLAAAVEHSADARPAARRAYAAHVEDATEPLRRALATVRATSHAAAHPPATARVTSWRVWRAALDALFHAADLCWENLDHGTSVHRTQ
;
A
#
# COMPACT_ATOMS: atom_id res chain seq x y z
N MET A 1 0.10 8.26 -16.74
CA MET A 1 0.30 9.32 -15.73
C MET A 1 -0.66 10.46 -16.06
N SER A 2 -1.88 10.41 -15.52
CA SER A 2 -2.76 11.57 -15.57
C SER A 2 -2.29 12.56 -14.51
N GLU A 3 -1.99 13.80 -14.89
CA GLU A 3 -1.92 14.91 -13.94
C GLU A 3 -3.26 14.96 -13.21
N THR A 4 -3.29 14.52 -11.95
CA THR A 4 -4.45 14.71 -11.08
C THR A 4 -4.60 16.21 -10.89
N ARG A 5 -5.44 16.82 -11.73
CA ARG A 5 -5.77 18.24 -11.68
C ARG A 5 -6.22 18.56 -10.25
N ALA A 6 -5.57 19.53 -9.62
CA ALA A 6 -5.92 19.96 -8.28
C ALA A 6 -7.42 20.29 -8.23
N ALA A 7 -8.14 19.67 -7.32
CA ALA A 7 -9.55 19.96 -7.10
C ALA A 7 -9.65 21.14 -6.14
N GLU A 8 -10.42 22.16 -6.52
CA GLU A 8 -10.59 23.40 -5.75
C GLU A 8 -12.06 23.59 -5.40
N PHE A 9 -12.29 23.96 -4.14
CA PHE A 9 -13.63 24.10 -3.56
C PHE A 9 -13.70 25.37 -2.74
N GLU A 10 -14.81 26.09 -2.86
CA GLU A 10 -15.15 27.16 -1.92
C GLU A 10 -15.86 26.55 -0.71
N ALA A 11 -15.43 26.91 0.50
CA ALA A 11 -15.98 26.43 1.75
C ALA A 11 -15.96 27.52 2.83
N ARG A 12 -16.53 27.24 3.99
CA ARG A 12 -16.41 28.06 5.19
C ARG A 12 -15.85 27.23 6.33
N LEU A 13 -14.90 27.78 7.08
CA LEU A 13 -14.41 27.13 8.30
C LEU A 13 -15.48 27.21 9.40
N ALA A 14 -15.75 26.09 10.07
CA ALA A 14 -16.61 26.10 11.24
C ALA A 14 -15.89 26.82 12.40
N GLY A 15 -16.48 27.92 12.90
CA GLY A 15 -15.92 28.75 13.97
C GLY A 15 -16.57 30.14 14.04
N ALA A 16 -16.23 30.93 15.08
CA ALA A 16 -16.96 32.13 15.51
C ALA A 16 -17.06 33.30 14.50
N ARG A 17 -16.43 33.21 13.32
CA ARG A 17 -16.56 34.20 12.24
C ARG A 17 -16.70 33.61 10.83
N GLY A 18 -16.92 32.29 10.69
CA GLY A 18 -17.30 31.65 9.41
C GLY A 18 -16.58 32.18 8.16
N ALA A 19 -15.25 32.28 8.21
CA ALA A 19 -14.48 32.84 7.09
C ALA A 19 -14.63 31.97 5.84
N THR A 20 -14.89 32.61 4.70
CA THR A 20 -14.83 31.96 3.40
C THR A 20 -13.38 31.56 3.12
N VAL A 21 -13.20 30.31 2.71
CA VAL A 21 -11.91 29.72 2.39
C VAL A 21 -11.98 28.97 1.05
N PHE A 22 -10.87 28.98 0.35
CA PHE A 22 -10.60 28.13 -0.80
C PHE A 22 -9.82 26.90 -0.35
N VAL A 23 -10.32 25.73 -0.70
CA VAL A 23 -9.79 24.43 -0.31
C VAL A 23 -9.27 23.75 -1.57
N ARG A 24 -7.97 23.54 -1.65
CA ARG A 24 -7.32 22.88 -2.77
C ARG A 24 -6.74 21.53 -2.33
N VAL A 25 -7.21 20.47 -2.95
CA VAL A 25 -6.77 19.09 -2.72
C VAL A 25 -5.75 18.71 -3.80
N ASN A 26 -4.51 18.44 -3.38
CA ASN A 26 -3.42 17.98 -4.24
C ASN A 26 -3.05 16.53 -3.90
N ALA A 27 -2.14 15.92 -4.68
CA ALA A 27 -1.72 14.52 -4.52
C ALA A 27 -1.02 14.18 -3.19
N GLY A 28 -0.65 15.17 -2.36
CA GLY A 28 -0.04 14.94 -1.05
C GLY A 28 -0.40 15.96 0.03
N ASP A 29 -1.04 17.07 -0.35
CA ASP A 29 -1.35 18.17 0.55
C ASP A 29 -2.76 18.69 0.32
N LEU A 30 -3.40 19.08 1.42
CA LEU A 30 -4.56 19.93 1.45
C LEU A 30 -4.13 21.37 1.79
N VAL A 31 -4.48 22.32 0.94
CA VAL A 31 -4.23 23.75 1.17
C VAL A 31 -5.57 24.44 1.43
N ILE A 32 -5.68 25.12 2.57
CA ILE A 32 -6.84 25.92 2.95
C ILE A 32 -6.38 27.37 3.03
N THR A 33 -6.98 28.24 2.24
CA THR A 33 -6.61 29.66 2.18
C THR A 33 -7.84 30.54 2.34
N SER A 34 -7.81 31.58 3.19
CA SER A 34 -8.92 32.54 3.27
C SER A 34 -9.04 33.38 2.01
N ASP A 35 -10.24 33.91 1.76
CA ASP A 35 -10.52 34.84 0.66
C ASP A 35 -9.62 36.08 0.66
N ASP A 36 -9.28 36.60 1.84
CA ASP A 36 -8.36 37.73 2.02
C ASP A 36 -6.87 37.34 1.96
N GLY A 37 -6.57 36.06 1.78
CA GLY A 37 -5.22 35.49 1.72
C GLY A 37 -4.42 35.53 3.02
N ARG A 38 -5.00 36.04 4.13
CA ARG A 38 -4.30 36.20 5.41
C ARG A 38 -4.14 34.91 6.18
N LEU A 39 -5.03 33.94 5.96
CA LEU A 39 -4.94 32.60 6.52
C LEU A 39 -4.53 31.66 5.40
N SER A 40 -3.42 30.95 5.61
CA SER A 40 -3.03 29.82 4.76
C SER A 40 -2.59 28.68 5.67
N ARG A 41 -3.24 27.53 5.52
CA ARG A 41 -2.92 26.31 6.24
C ARG A 41 -2.67 25.20 5.24
N ILE A 42 -1.53 24.54 5.39
CA ILE A 42 -1.18 23.34 4.64
C ILE A 42 -1.27 22.16 5.59
N VAL A 43 -2.00 21.13 5.18
CA VAL A 43 -2.14 19.86 5.89
C VAL A 43 -1.59 18.77 4.99
N ARG A 44 -0.63 17.99 5.49
CA ARG A 44 -0.14 16.80 4.79
C ARG A 44 -1.25 15.75 4.80
N LEU A 45 -1.54 15.14 3.67
CA LEU A 45 -2.57 14.10 3.62
C LEU A 45 -2.20 12.86 4.43
N ASP A 46 -0.91 12.62 4.66
CA ASP A 46 -0.43 11.59 5.59
C ASP A 46 -0.81 11.88 7.06
N ASP A 47 -1.07 13.13 7.44
CA ASP A 47 -1.50 13.51 8.80
C ASP A 47 -3.02 13.40 9.00
N VAL A 48 -3.80 13.18 7.93
CA VAL A 48 -5.26 13.02 7.97
C VAL A 48 -5.63 11.63 8.46
N GLU A 49 -6.16 11.50 9.67
CA GLU A 49 -6.55 10.21 10.23
C GLU A 49 -7.85 9.69 9.60
N GLU A 50 -8.84 10.57 9.43
CA GLU A 50 -10.14 10.21 8.88
C GLU A 50 -10.85 11.41 8.25
N VAL A 51 -11.77 11.13 7.31
CA VAL A 51 -12.64 12.13 6.70
C VAL A 51 -14.08 11.67 6.86
N SER A 52 -14.94 12.53 7.40
CA SER A 52 -16.37 12.26 7.54
C SER A 52 -17.22 13.37 6.95
N LEU A 53 -18.38 12.97 6.45
CA LEU A 53 -19.37 13.85 5.84
C LEU A 53 -20.64 13.84 6.70
N ASP A 54 -21.12 15.02 7.09
CA ASP A 54 -22.39 15.23 7.78
C ASP A 54 -23.14 16.41 7.15
N GLY A 55 -24.12 16.09 6.28
CA GLY A 55 -24.86 17.07 5.49
C GLY A 55 -23.93 17.90 4.61
N ALA A 56 -23.85 19.21 4.89
CA ALA A 56 -22.99 20.15 4.17
C ALA A 56 -21.60 20.31 4.83
N HIS A 57 -21.27 19.52 5.86
CA HIS A 57 -20.02 19.63 6.60
C HIS A 57 -19.10 18.46 6.31
N VAL A 58 -17.86 18.77 5.93
CA VAL A 58 -16.76 17.81 5.84
C VAL A 58 -15.86 18.01 7.05
N THR A 59 -15.68 16.96 7.85
CA THR A 59 -14.77 16.96 8.98
C THR A 59 -13.51 16.18 8.60
N ILE A 60 -12.37 16.84 8.75
CA ILE A 60 -11.04 16.26 8.56
C ILE A 60 -10.46 16.06 9.95
N ALA A 61 -10.39 14.81 10.38
CA ALA A 61 -9.72 14.42 11.62
C ALA A 61 -8.21 14.35 11.36
N LEU A 62 -7.44 14.96 12.24
CA LEU A 62 -5.98 15.02 12.17
C LEU A 62 -5.38 14.36 13.41
N GLY A 63 -4.12 13.98 13.30
CA GLY A 63 -3.34 13.49 14.43
C GLY A 63 -3.44 14.38 15.68
N ARG A 64 -3.42 13.73 16.86
CA ARG A 64 -3.44 14.37 18.19
C ARG A 64 -4.78 15.01 18.58
N GLY A 65 -5.90 14.52 18.04
CA GLY A 65 -7.24 14.96 18.39
C GLY A 65 -7.63 16.33 17.80
N ALA A 66 -6.83 16.87 16.88
CA ALA A 66 -7.18 18.07 16.15
C ALA A 66 -8.16 17.72 15.02
N SER A 67 -9.10 18.61 14.72
CA SER A 67 -9.99 18.47 13.58
C SER A 67 -10.18 19.80 12.86
N THR A 68 -10.58 19.73 11.60
CA THR A 68 -10.97 20.89 10.80
C THR A 68 -12.31 20.58 10.16
N VAL A 69 -13.31 21.44 10.39
CA VAL A 69 -14.65 21.27 9.85
C VAL A 69 -14.89 22.35 8.81
N LEU A 70 -15.31 21.92 7.62
CA LEU A 70 -15.54 22.76 6.45
C LEU A 70 -17.01 22.64 6.05
N ALA A 71 -17.75 23.74 6.05
CA ALA A 71 -19.07 23.83 5.44
C ALA A 71 -18.90 24.13 3.94
N CYS A 72 -19.35 23.25 3.06
CA CYS A 72 -19.19 23.36 1.62
C CYS A 72 -20.50 22.97 0.93
N GLU A 73 -20.95 23.76 -0.05
CA GLU A 73 -22.13 23.41 -0.85
C GLU A 73 -21.89 22.12 -1.66
N GLN A 74 -20.65 21.91 -2.07
CA GLN A 74 -20.18 20.71 -2.77
C GLN A 74 -19.55 19.69 -1.82
N ALA A 75 -20.02 19.62 -0.56
CA ALA A 75 -19.45 18.73 0.47
C ALA A 75 -19.26 17.27 0.01
N PRO A 76 -20.20 16.63 -0.72
CA PRO A 76 -19.97 15.28 -1.24
C PRO A 76 -18.80 15.17 -2.22
N ALA A 77 -18.57 16.19 -3.05
CA ALA A 77 -17.46 16.20 -4.00
C ALA A 77 -16.11 16.47 -3.31
N LEU A 78 -16.11 17.36 -2.31
CA LEU A 78 -14.94 17.62 -1.47
C LEU A 78 -14.56 16.37 -0.65
N ASP A 79 -15.54 15.71 -0.04
CA ASP A 79 -15.36 14.46 0.69
C ASP A 79 -14.74 13.37 -0.21
N ALA A 80 -15.31 13.16 -1.40
CA ALA A 80 -14.79 12.19 -2.37
C ALA A 80 -13.36 12.53 -2.82
N ALA A 81 -13.05 13.80 -3.08
CA ALA A 81 -11.72 14.24 -3.47
C ALA A 81 -10.68 14.03 -2.35
N LEU A 82 -11.05 14.34 -1.10
CA LEU A 82 -10.18 14.12 0.06
C LEU A 82 -9.93 12.64 0.32
N VAL A 83 -10.98 11.81 0.29
CA VAL A 83 -10.84 10.36 0.46
C VAL A 83 -9.99 9.76 -0.65
N ALA A 84 -10.21 10.15 -1.91
CA ALA A 84 -9.40 9.69 -3.03
C ALA A 84 -7.92 10.08 -2.87
N ALA A 85 -7.64 11.32 -2.47
CA ALA A 85 -6.27 11.79 -2.27
C ALA A 85 -5.58 11.13 -1.06
N CYS A 86 -6.31 10.89 0.04
CA CYS A 86 -5.80 10.14 1.20
C CYS A 86 -5.61 8.65 0.91
N CYS A 87 -6.40 8.10 -0.02
CA CYS A 87 -6.34 6.69 -0.43
C CYS A 87 -5.43 6.47 -1.65
N THR A 88 -4.34 7.23 -1.66
CA THR A 88 -3.08 6.99 -2.36
C THR A 88 -2.60 5.54 -2.39
N VAL A 89 -2.26 4.93 -3.53
CA VAL A 89 -1.26 3.83 -3.54
C VAL A 89 0.12 4.47 -3.79
N PRO A 90 1.04 4.50 -2.80
CA PRO A 90 2.39 4.96 -3.04
C PRO A 90 3.19 3.98 -3.92
N GLU A 91 4.38 4.38 -4.37
CA GLU A 91 5.27 3.51 -5.14
C GLU A 91 5.76 2.31 -4.31
N LEU A 92 5.01 1.20 -4.38
CA LEU A 92 5.29 -0.06 -3.67
C LEU A 92 6.62 -0.73 -4.08
N THR A 93 7.24 -0.29 -5.19
CA THR A 93 8.52 -0.80 -5.70
C THR A 93 9.73 -0.34 -4.92
N ARG A 94 9.61 0.69 -4.07
CA ARG A 94 10.73 1.15 -3.24
C ARG A 94 11.21 0.09 -2.23
N ALA A 95 10.35 -0.90 -1.95
CA ALA A 95 10.62 -2.02 -1.07
C ALA A 95 11.09 -3.31 -1.79
N LEU A 96 11.36 -3.27 -3.11
CA LEU A 96 12.00 -4.36 -3.86
C LEU A 96 13.46 -4.03 -4.16
N ARG A 97 14.23 -3.72 -3.11
CA ARG A 97 15.62 -3.30 -3.23
C ARG A 97 16.50 -4.42 -3.77
N SER A 98 16.11 -5.67 -3.52
CA SER A 98 16.80 -6.84 -4.05
C SER A 98 16.78 -6.90 -5.58
N LEU A 99 15.72 -6.41 -6.24
CA LEU A 99 15.62 -6.32 -7.71
C LEU A 99 16.57 -5.28 -8.32
N GLY A 100 16.91 -4.22 -7.55
CA GLY A 100 17.80 -3.15 -7.99
C GLY A 100 19.27 -3.33 -7.58
N SER A 101 19.57 -4.35 -6.77
CA SER A 101 20.91 -4.58 -6.25
C SER A 101 21.81 -5.22 -7.31
N SER A 102 22.79 -4.45 -7.80
CA SER A 102 23.86 -4.91 -8.69
C SER A 102 24.83 -5.91 -8.04
N ARG A 103 24.71 -6.15 -6.72
CA ARG A 103 25.55 -7.10 -5.97
C ARG A 103 24.99 -8.53 -5.91
N ALA A 104 23.67 -8.70 -6.09
CA ALA A 104 23.12 -10.01 -6.42
C ALA A 104 23.44 -10.26 -7.90
N ARG A 105 23.91 -11.46 -8.27
CA ARG A 105 24.19 -11.83 -9.68
C ARG A 105 23.03 -11.36 -10.57
N VAL A 106 23.28 -10.29 -11.32
CA VAL A 106 22.39 -9.61 -12.29
C VAL A 106 21.16 -10.44 -12.66
N ASN A 107 19.98 -10.07 -12.14
CA ASN A 107 18.67 -10.48 -12.66
C ASN A 107 18.58 -11.97 -13.03
N SER A 108 18.88 -12.87 -12.10
CA SER A 108 18.69 -14.30 -12.35
C SER A 108 17.22 -14.56 -12.73
N THR A 109 16.99 -15.50 -13.65
CA THR A 109 15.63 -15.86 -14.07
C THR A 109 14.74 -16.24 -12.88
N GLY A 110 15.31 -16.92 -11.87
CA GLY A 110 14.60 -17.25 -10.63
C GLY A 110 14.15 -16.04 -9.81
N GLN A 111 14.95 -14.96 -9.74
CA GLN A 111 14.52 -13.74 -9.03
C GLN A 111 13.29 -13.12 -9.71
N ARG A 112 13.30 -13.04 -11.05
CA ARG A 112 12.17 -12.51 -11.82
C ARG A 112 10.91 -13.37 -11.65
N GLU A 113 11.06 -14.69 -11.66
CA GLU A 113 9.97 -15.63 -11.45
C GLU A 113 9.39 -15.53 -10.03
N PHE A 114 10.24 -15.41 -9.01
CA PHE A 114 9.81 -15.25 -7.61
C PHE A 114 8.97 -13.98 -7.40
N PHE A 115 9.42 -12.84 -7.91
CA PHE A 115 8.72 -11.56 -7.75
C PHE A 115 7.58 -11.33 -8.75
N ALA A 116 7.47 -12.14 -9.81
CA ALA A 116 6.47 -11.96 -10.87
C ALA A 116 5.01 -11.82 -10.36
N PRO A 117 4.53 -12.63 -9.38
CA PRO A 117 3.16 -12.49 -8.88
C PRO A 117 2.89 -11.13 -8.22
N LEU A 118 3.86 -10.59 -7.47
CA LEU A 118 3.75 -9.28 -6.82
C LEU A 118 3.82 -8.14 -7.84
N LEU A 119 4.67 -8.26 -8.85
CA LEU A 119 4.77 -7.29 -9.94
C LEU A 119 3.51 -7.27 -10.82
N ASP A 120 2.91 -8.44 -11.10
CA ASP A 120 1.63 -8.51 -11.81
C ASP A 120 0.48 -7.91 -10.99
N ALA A 121 0.44 -8.19 -9.68
CA ALA A 121 -0.52 -7.56 -8.77
C ALA A 121 -0.40 -6.02 -8.79
N ARG A 122 0.82 -5.50 -8.73
CA ARG A 122 1.09 -4.07 -8.83
C ARG A 122 0.61 -3.48 -10.15
N ARG A 123 0.93 -4.12 -11.27
CA ARG A 123 0.48 -3.67 -12.60
C ARG A 123 -1.04 -3.62 -12.69
N ARG A 124 -1.74 -4.66 -12.20
CA ARG A 124 -3.20 -4.68 -12.14
C ARG A 124 -3.77 -3.58 -11.24
N ALA A 125 -3.08 -3.24 -10.15
CA ALA A 125 -3.46 -2.14 -9.27
C ALA A 125 -3.27 -0.75 -9.91
N GLU A 126 -2.26 -0.58 -10.76
CA GLU A 126 -2.03 0.66 -11.52
C GLU A 126 -3.12 0.88 -12.60
N ASP A 127 -3.62 -0.21 -13.18
CA ASP A 127 -4.69 -0.19 -14.19
C ASP A 127 -6.11 -0.08 -13.57
N ALA A 128 -6.23 -0.23 -12.25
CA ALA A 128 -7.51 -0.22 -11.55
C ALA A 128 -8.09 1.20 -11.45
N VAL A 129 -9.40 1.31 -11.62
CA VAL A 129 -10.12 2.60 -11.61
C VAL A 129 -10.81 2.82 -10.26
N ALA A 130 -11.14 1.73 -9.56
CA ALA A 130 -11.85 1.77 -8.30
C ALA A 130 -11.06 1.13 -7.15
N ARG A 131 -11.26 1.66 -5.94
CA ARG A 131 -10.62 1.16 -4.72
C ARG A 131 -10.77 -0.36 -4.49
N PRO A 132 -11.94 -1.00 -4.67
CA PRO A 132 -12.06 -2.45 -4.55
C PRO A 132 -11.21 -3.23 -5.57
N GLU A 133 -11.04 -2.69 -6.79
CA GLU A 133 -10.22 -3.31 -7.84
C GLU A 133 -8.74 -3.25 -7.47
N VAL A 134 -8.28 -2.13 -6.90
CA VAL A 134 -6.91 -2.00 -6.37
C VAL A 134 -6.65 -3.04 -5.28
N VAL A 135 -7.60 -3.22 -4.35
CA VAL A 135 -7.47 -4.23 -3.28
C VAL A 135 -7.47 -5.65 -3.86
N ALA A 136 -8.40 -5.94 -4.78
CA ALA A 136 -8.49 -7.24 -5.46
C ALA A 136 -7.25 -7.55 -6.32
N ALA A 137 -6.51 -6.53 -6.75
CA ALA A 137 -5.24 -6.72 -7.44
C ALA A 137 -4.23 -7.52 -6.58
N PHE A 138 -4.25 -7.29 -5.26
CA PHE A 138 -3.43 -7.96 -4.26
C PHE A 138 -4.16 -9.10 -3.53
N ASP A 139 -4.92 -9.92 -4.26
CA ASP A 139 -5.52 -11.16 -3.74
C ASP A 139 -4.47 -12.04 -3.06
N ALA A 140 -4.53 -12.10 -1.73
CA ALA A 140 -3.58 -12.81 -0.89
C ALA A 140 -3.59 -14.33 -1.16
N ASP A 141 -4.74 -14.92 -1.48
CA ASP A 141 -4.83 -16.35 -1.77
C ASP A 141 -4.20 -16.69 -3.12
N ARG A 142 -4.40 -15.83 -4.11
CA ARG A 142 -3.74 -15.97 -5.42
C ARG A 142 -2.22 -15.81 -5.28
N LEU A 143 -1.76 -14.82 -4.52
CA LEU A 143 -0.33 -14.60 -4.27
C LEU A 143 0.31 -15.77 -3.52
N ASP A 144 -0.33 -16.25 -2.45
CA ASP A 144 0.13 -17.38 -1.65
C ASP A 144 0.29 -18.64 -2.51
N ARG A 145 -0.73 -18.99 -3.33
CA ARG A 145 -0.64 -20.12 -4.25
C ARG A 145 0.50 -19.99 -5.26
N ALA A 146 0.67 -18.81 -5.85
CA ALA A 146 1.70 -18.57 -6.86
C ALA A 146 3.11 -18.68 -6.25
N LEU A 147 3.31 -18.11 -5.08
CA LEU A 147 4.59 -18.18 -4.35
C LEU A 147 4.87 -19.60 -3.87
N ALA A 148 3.88 -20.29 -3.29
CA ALA A 148 4.02 -21.68 -2.85
C ALA A 148 4.38 -22.61 -4.02
N ALA A 149 3.78 -22.43 -5.20
CA ALA A 149 4.10 -23.20 -6.40
C ALA A 149 5.56 -22.97 -6.85
N TYR A 150 6.02 -21.71 -6.88
CA TYR A 150 7.41 -21.39 -7.18
C TYR A 150 8.38 -22.05 -6.19
N LEU A 151 8.10 -21.94 -4.90
CA LEU A 151 8.97 -22.48 -3.84
C LEU A 151 9.02 -24.02 -3.87
N ALA A 152 7.88 -24.68 -4.11
CA ALA A 152 7.83 -26.13 -4.30
C ALA A 152 8.67 -26.57 -5.51
N ALA A 153 8.58 -25.84 -6.62
CA ALA A 153 9.41 -26.10 -7.80
C ALA A 153 10.90 -25.88 -7.51
N ALA A 154 11.27 -24.86 -6.74
CA ALA A 154 12.65 -24.61 -6.34
C ALA A 154 13.22 -25.75 -5.48
N VAL A 155 12.43 -26.32 -4.57
CA VAL A 155 12.82 -27.49 -3.76
C VAL A 155 13.00 -28.72 -4.63
N GLU A 156 12.09 -28.99 -5.56
CA GLU A 156 12.18 -30.17 -6.44
C GLU A 156 13.41 -30.11 -7.35
N HIS A 157 13.71 -28.92 -7.90
CA HIS A 157 14.85 -28.68 -8.79
C HIS A 157 16.13 -28.28 -8.06
N SER A 158 16.22 -28.53 -6.75
CA SER A 158 17.43 -28.21 -5.99
C SER A 158 18.65 -28.93 -6.57
N ALA A 159 19.81 -28.28 -6.57
CA ALA A 159 21.02 -28.82 -7.20
C ALA A 159 21.50 -30.14 -6.58
N ASP A 160 21.20 -30.39 -5.30
CA ASP A 160 21.53 -31.63 -4.61
C ASP A 160 20.32 -32.56 -4.55
N ALA A 161 20.33 -33.59 -5.40
CA ALA A 161 19.21 -34.54 -5.52
C ALA A 161 19.10 -35.52 -4.34
N ARG A 162 20.05 -35.54 -3.39
CA ARG A 162 20.02 -36.49 -2.26
C ARG A 162 18.75 -36.25 -1.41
N PRO A 163 17.99 -37.28 -1.03
CA PRO A 163 16.76 -37.10 -0.23
C PRO A 163 16.96 -36.36 1.09
N ALA A 164 18.12 -36.51 1.74
CA ALA A 164 18.44 -35.76 2.95
C ALA A 164 18.69 -34.27 2.68
N ALA A 165 19.42 -33.94 1.61
CA ALA A 165 19.69 -32.56 1.21
C ALA A 165 18.41 -31.83 0.78
N ARG A 166 17.55 -32.49 -0.01
CA ARG A 166 16.23 -31.94 -0.38
C ARG A 166 15.35 -31.65 0.82
N ARG A 167 15.30 -32.54 1.82
CA ARG A 167 14.55 -32.32 3.06
C ARG A 167 15.10 -31.14 3.87
N ALA A 168 16.43 -31.03 3.97
CA ALA A 168 17.07 -29.91 4.64
C ALA A 168 16.77 -28.57 3.93
N TYR A 169 16.84 -28.55 2.60
CA TYR A 169 16.49 -27.36 1.81
C TYR A 169 15.01 -27.01 1.92
N ALA A 170 14.11 -27.99 1.92
CA ALA A 170 12.68 -27.77 2.13
C ALA A 170 12.40 -27.12 3.50
N ALA A 171 13.06 -27.59 4.57
CA ALA A 171 12.95 -26.99 5.90
C ALA A 171 13.48 -25.55 5.91
N HIS A 172 14.63 -25.29 5.26
CA HIS A 172 15.16 -23.92 5.11
C HIS A 172 14.20 -22.99 4.36
N VAL A 173 13.58 -23.48 3.28
CA VAL A 173 12.57 -22.73 2.52
C VAL A 173 11.36 -22.42 3.40
N GLU A 174 10.90 -23.38 4.21
CA GLU A 174 9.80 -23.18 5.14
C GLU A 174 10.11 -22.07 6.15
N ASP A 175 11.28 -22.12 6.79
CA ASP A 175 11.73 -21.11 7.75
C ASP A 175 11.89 -19.72 7.09
N ALA A 176 12.48 -19.66 5.90
CA ALA A 176 12.71 -18.41 5.17
C ALA A 176 11.40 -17.74 4.71
N THR A 177 10.35 -18.52 4.45
CA THR A 177 9.07 -18.05 3.90
C THR A 177 8.03 -17.71 4.97
N GLU A 178 8.30 -18.09 6.22
CA GLU A 178 7.39 -17.84 7.33
C GLU A 178 7.02 -16.35 7.53
N PRO A 179 7.95 -15.37 7.49
CA PRO A 179 7.59 -13.95 7.53
C PRO A 179 6.69 -13.51 6.37
N LEU A 180 6.90 -14.07 5.19
CA LEU A 180 6.12 -13.77 3.99
C LEU A 180 4.68 -14.29 4.11
N ARG A 181 4.50 -15.52 4.63
CA ARG A 181 3.16 -16.09 4.91
C ARG A 181 2.39 -15.28 5.93
N ARG A 182 3.04 -14.82 7.00
CA ARG A 182 2.41 -13.93 7.99
C ARG A 182 1.96 -12.62 7.38
N ALA A 183 2.80 -11.99 6.54
CA ALA A 183 2.43 -10.76 5.85
C ALA A 183 1.23 -10.97 4.90
N LEU A 184 1.20 -12.07 4.14
CA LEU A 184 0.04 -12.44 3.31
C LEU A 184 -1.24 -12.62 4.14
N ALA A 185 -1.15 -13.25 5.31
CA ALA A 185 -2.29 -13.39 6.22
C ALA A 185 -2.80 -12.03 6.71
N THR A 186 -1.91 -11.08 7.02
CA THR A 186 -2.29 -9.71 7.39
C THR A 186 -2.96 -8.96 6.23
N VAL A 187 -2.45 -9.10 5.00
CA VAL A 187 -3.10 -8.52 3.81
C VAL A 187 -4.49 -9.11 3.62
N ARG A 188 -4.64 -10.44 3.73
CA ARG A 188 -5.95 -11.12 3.66
C ARG A 188 -6.92 -10.56 4.70
N ALA A 189 -6.50 -10.47 5.95
CA ALA A 189 -7.34 -10.00 7.07
C ALA A 189 -7.80 -8.54 6.93
N THR A 190 -7.01 -7.70 6.26
CA THR A 190 -7.29 -6.25 6.12
C THR A 190 -7.98 -5.90 4.81
N SER A 191 -7.98 -6.79 3.81
CA SER A 191 -8.49 -6.54 2.46
C SER A 191 -9.98 -6.19 2.43
N HIS A 192 -10.83 -6.89 3.18
CA HIS A 192 -12.28 -6.64 3.12
C HIS A 192 -12.63 -5.22 3.60
N ALA A 193 -12.11 -4.80 4.76
CA ALA A 193 -12.33 -3.45 5.28
C ALA A 193 -11.69 -2.38 4.39
N ALA A 194 -10.58 -2.70 3.71
CA ALA A 194 -9.98 -1.78 2.75
C ALA A 194 -10.84 -1.63 1.49
N ALA A 195 -11.42 -2.70 0.94
CA ALA A 195 -12.26 -2.63 -0.26
C ALA A 195 -13.65 -2.05 0.03
N HIS A 196 -14.22 -2.37 1.19
CA HIS A 196 -15.57 -2.00 1.59
C HIS A 196 -15.54 -1.32 2.97
N PRO A 197 -14.93 -0.14 3.09
CA PRO A 197 -14.78 0.51 4.38
C PRO A 197 -16.14 0.97 4.92
N PRO A 198 -16.35 0.89 6.25
CA PRO A 198 -17.44 1.63 6.86
C PRO A 198 -17.20 3.14 6.68
N ALA A 199 -18.26 3.94 6.68
CA ALA A 199 -18.19 5.39 6.46
C ALA A 199 -17.24 6.10 7.45
N THR A 200 -17.07 5.54 8.65
CA THR A 200 -16.24 6.08 9.74
C THR A 200 -14.79 5.59 9.73
N ALA A 201 -14.38 4.71 8.81
CA ALA A 201 -13.02 4.18 8.76
C ALA A 201 -12.45 4.11 7.33
N ARG A 202 -12.87 5.03 6.45
CA ARG A 202 -12.49 5.00 5.03
C ARG A 202 -11.01 5.17 4.85
N VAL A 203 -10.42 6.20 5.47
CA VAL A 203 -8.98 6.46 5.40
C VAL A 203 -8.22 5.47 6.28
N THR A 204 -8.74 5.19 7.49
CA THR A 204 -8.08 4.29 8.44
C THR A 204 -7.92 2.87 7.88
N SER A 205 -8.99 2.25 7.36
CA SER A 205 -8.93 0.89 6.81
C SER A 205 -8.00 0.82 5.59
N TRP A 206 -7.93 1.88 4.78
CA TRP A 206 -6.97 1.95 3.67
C TRP A 206 -5.53 1.92 4.17
N ARG A 207 -5.21 2.77 5.16
CA ARG A 207 -3.86 2.87 5.73
C ARG A 207 -3.39 1.57 6.38
N VAL A 208 -4.28 0.90 7.10
CA VAL A 208 -3.99 -0.40 7.73
C VAL A 208 -3.64 -1.45 6.66
N TRP A 209 -4.43 -1.54 5.59
CA TRP A 209 -4.14 -2.45 4.49
C TRP A 209 -2.88 -2.08 3.71
N ARG A 210 -2.65 -0.77 3.46
CA ARG A 210 -1.42 -0.29 2.83
C ARG A 210 -0.18 -0.67 3.63
N ALA A 211 -0.21 -0.50 4.95
CA ALA A 211 0.90 -0.91 5.82
C ALA A 211 1.13 -2.44 5.76
N ALA A 212 0.07 -3.23 5.63
CA ALA A 212 0.19 -4.67 5.42
C ALA A 212 0.83 -5.01 4.07
N LEU A 213 0.52 -4.27 3.00
CA LEU A 213 1.19 -4.41 1.70
C LEU A 213 2.67 -4.04 1.78
N ASP A 214 3.03 -2.92 2.42
CA ASP A 214 4.44 -2.54 2.60
C ASP A 214 5.22 -3.65 3.32
N ALA A 215 4.63 -4.22 4.38
CA ALA A 215 5.20 -5.37 5.09
C ALA A 215 5.32 -6.61 4.21
N LEU A 216 4.37 -6.87 3.31
CA LEU A 216 4.41 -7.98 2.35
C LEU A 216 5.59 -7.86 1.39
N PHE A 217 5.78 -6.69 0.76
CA PHE A 217 6.90 -6.46 -0.15
C PHE A 217 8.24 -6.56 0.57
N HIS A 218 8.34 -6.00 1.78
CA HIS A 218 9.55 -6.14 2.60
C HIS A 218 9.85 -7.60 2.98
N ALA A 219 8.83 -8.37 3.37
CA ALA A 219 8.99 -9.78 3.70
C ALA A 219 9.39 -10.62 2.48
N ALA A 220 8.91 -10.27 1.29
CA ALA A 220 9.31 -10.93 0.04
C ALA A 220 10.80 -10.68 -0.27
N ASP A 221 11.27 -9.44 -0.08
CA ASP A 221 12.69 -9.09 -0.22
C ASP A 221 13.58 -9.91 0.73
N LEU A 222 13.22 -9.96 2.02
CA LEU A 222 13.96 -10.75 3.02
C LEU A 222 13.93 -12.25 2.72
N CYS A 223 12.77 -12.78 2.28
CA CYS A 223 12.63 -14.17 1.88
C CYS A 223 13.60 -14.50 0.74
N TRP A 224 13.65 -13.66 -0.30
CA TRP A 224 14.56 -13.87 -1.42
C TRP A 224 16.02 -13.85 -0.98
N GLU A 225 16.42 -12.88 -0.16
CA GLU A 225 17.78 -12.78 0.37
C GLU A 225 18.17 -14.05 1.16
N ASN A 226 17.29 -14.56 2.02
CA ASN A 226 17.56 -15.77 2.81
C ASN A 226 17.65 -17.04 1.95
N LEU A 227 16.88 -17.11 0.85
CA LEU A 227 16.97 -18.22 -0.10
C LEU A 227 18.28 -18.20 -0.89
N ASP A 228 18.73 -17.02 -1.37
CA ASP A 228 19.96 -16.87 -2.16
C ASP A 228 21.22 -17.20 -1.33
N HIS A 229 21.27 -16.74 -0.07
CA HIS A 229 22.36 -17.08 0.85
C HIS A 229 22.41 -18.59 1.18
N GLY A 230 21.25 -19.25 1.30
CA GLY A 230 21.18 -20.70 1.50
C GLY A 230 21.74 -21.51 0.33
N THR A 231 21.53 -21.06 -0.91
CA THR A 231 22.05 -21.76 -2.11
C THR A 231 23.56 -21.57 -2.34
N SER A 232 24.13 -20.48 -1.81
CA SER A 232 25.57 -20.18 -1.95
C SER A 232 26.44 -21.00 -0.98
N VAL A 233 25.93 -21.35 0.20
CA VAL A 233 26.64 -22.18 1.20
C VAL A 233 26.84 -23.62 0.72
N HIS A 234 25.96 -24.13 -0.15
CA HIS A 234 26.02 -25.51 -0.66
C HIS A 234 26.86 -25.70 -1.94
N ARG A 235 27.47 -24.65 -2.51
CA ARG A 235 28.35 -24.77 -3.70
C ARG A 235 29.84 -24.91 -3.39
N THR A 236 30.24 -24.94 -2.12
CA THR A 236 31.65 -24.90 -1.71
C THR A 236 32.11 -26.18 -1.00
N GLN A 237 31.68 -27.36 -1.46
CA GLN A 237 32.30 -28.65 -1.10
C GLN A 237 32.29 -29.61 -2.28
#